data_AF-A0A957M972-F1
#
_entry.id   AF-A0A957M972-F1
#
_cell.length_a   1.000
_cell.length_b   1.000
_cell.length_c   1.000
_cell.angle_alpha   90.00
_cell.angle_beta   90.00
_cell.angle_gamma   90.00
#
_symmetry.space_group_name_H-M   'P 1'
#
loop_
_entity.id
_entity.type
_entity.pdbx_description
1 polymer ?
#
loop_
_entity_poly.entity_id
_entity_poly.type
_entity_poly.pdbx_seq_one_letter_code
_entity_poly.pdbx_strand_id
1 'polypeptide(L)' 'MAYSEQVADRVRAAFGERTEVREQKMFGGIAFMLAGNMCIGVLGETLMARVGPEQYG' A
#
# COMPACT_ATOMS: atom_id res chain seq x y z
N MET A 1 17.03 -1.71 -2.74
CA MET A 1 15.80 -0.95 -3.06
C MET A 1 15.07 -0.64 -1.77
N ALA A 2 14.26 0.41 -1.73
CA ALA A 2 13.53 0.78 -0.51
C ALA A 2 12.33 -0.18 -0.26
N TYR A 3 11.71 -0.69 -1.33
CA TYR A 3 10.62 -1.67 -1.29
C TYR A 3 10.67 -2.62 -2.49
N SER A 4 9.92 -3.72 -2.43
CA SER A 4 9.73 -4.68 -3.51
C SER A 4 8.71 -4.18 -4.52
N GLU A 5 9.16 -3.89 -5.74
CA GLU A 5 8.27 -3.51 -6.85
C GLU A 5 7.29 -4.64 -7.19
N GLN A 6 7.69 -5.90 -7.07
CA GLN A 6 6.80 -7.03 -7.34
C GLN A 6 5.61 -7.08 -6.37
N VAL A 7 5.84 -6.74 -5.09
CA VAL A 7 4.75 -6.60 -4.11
C VAL A 7 3.89 -5.38 -4.43
N ALA A 8 4.53 -4.25 -4.78
CA ALA A 8 3.81 -3.04 -5.16
C ALA A 8 2.91 -3.26 -6.40
N ASP A 9 3.38 -3.98 -7.42
CA ASP A 9 2.63 -4.29 -8.63
C ASP A 9 1.40 -5.15 -8.35
N ARG A 10 1.52 -6.13 -7.44
CA ARG A 10 0.37 -6.91 -7.00
C ARG A 10 -0.68 -6.04 -6.30
N VAL A 11 -0.24 -5.07 -5.51
CA VAL A 11 -1.14 -4.11 -4.84
C VAL A 11 -1.80 -3.20 -5.87
N ARG A 12 -1.06 -2.66 -6.86
CA ARG A 12 -1.60 -1.87 -7.98
C ARG A 12 -2.69 -2.65 -8.73
N ALA A 13 -2.40 -3.90 -9.07
CA ALA A 13 -3.35 -4.78 -9.75
C ALA A 13 -4.62 -5.04 -8.90
N ALA A 14 -4.49 -5.16 -7.58
CA ALA A 14 -5.62 -5.37 -6.67
C ALA A 14 -6.56 -4.16 -6.60
N PHE A 15 -6.05 -2.93 -6.79
CA PHE A 15 -6.88 -1.72 -6.84
C PHE A 15 -7.60 -1.54 -8.19
N GLY A 16 -7.12 -2.18 -9.26
CA GLY A 16 -7.72 -2.07 -10.60
C GLY A 16 -7.78 -0.61 -11.08
N GLU A 17 -8.95 -0.19 -11.55
CA GLU A 17 -9.16 1.16 -12.14
C GLU A 17 -9.56 2.23 -11.11
N ARG A 18 -9.36 1.98 -9.80
CA ARG A 18 -9.71 2.96 -8.76
C ARG A 18 -8.81 4.19 -8.82
N THR A 19 -9.32 5.28 -9.36
CA THR A 19 -8.61 6.56 -9.52
C THR A 19 -8.40 7.33 -8.21
N GLU A 20 -9.10 6.96 -7.14
CA GLU A 20 -8.99 7.56 -5.82
C GLU A 20 -7.74 7.11 -5.05
N VAL A 21 -7.05 6.08 -5.55
CA VAL A 21 -5.82 5.57 -4.96
C VAL A 21 -4.63 6.32 -5.54
N ARG A 22 -3.80 6.87 -4.65
CA ARG A 22 -2.55 7.56 -5.00
C ARG A 22 -1.35 6.85 -4.37
N GLU A 23 -0.27 6.77 -5.12
CA GLU A 23 1.01 6.25 -4.64
C GLU A 23 1.86 7.37 -4.05
N GLN A 24 2.43 7.12 -2.87
CA GLN A 24 3.34 8.05 -2.20
C GLN A 24 4.58 7.30 -1.71
N LYS A 25 5.76 7.74 -2.15
CA LYS A 25 7.04 7.22 -1.63
C LYS A 25 7.33 7.87 -0.28
N MET A 26 7.38 7.06 0.77
CA MET A 26 7.55 7.53 2.14
C MET A 26 8.07 6.42 3.06
N PHE A 27 8.72 6.80 4.16
CA PHE A 27 9.25 5.87 5.18
C PHE A 27 10.20 4.80 4.63
N GLY A 28 10.95 5.11 3.57
CA GLY A 28 11.82 4.14 2.92
C GLY A 28 11.05 3.05 2.17
N GLY A 29 9.78 3.27 1.83
CA GLY A 29 8.92 2.35 1.09
C GLY A 29 7.97 3.07 0.13
N ILE A 30 6.91 2.38 -0.28
CA ILE A 30 5.78 2.94 -1.03
C ILE A 30 4.48 2.74 -0.25
N ALA A 31 3.63 3.75 -0.26
CA ALA A 31 2.31 3.69 0.37
C ALA A 31 1.21 4.05 -0.62
N PHE A 32 0.08 3.41 -0.44
CA PHE A 32 -1.15 3.61 -1.20
C PHE A 32 -2.13 4.37 -0.33
N MET A 33 -2.53 5.53 -0.83
CA MET A 33 -3.41 6.48 -0.18
C MET A 33 -4.77 6.43 -0.87
N LEU A 34 -5.83 6.07 -0.14
CA LEU A 34 -7.20 6.12 -0.62
C LEU A 34 -7.90 7.33 -0.01
N ALA A 35 -8.39 8.25 -0.85
CA ALA A 35 -9.08 9.47 -0.40
C ALA A 35 -8.28 10.26 0.68
N GLY A 36 -6.96 10.32 0.53
CA GLY A 36 -6.06 11.01 1.47
C GLY A 36 -5.64 10.20 2.71
N ASN A 37 -6.16 8.99 2.89
CA ASN A 37 -5.84 8.11 4.02
C ASN A 37 -4.97 6.93 3.58
N MET A 38 -3.96 6.58 4.37
CA MET A 38 -3.09 5.44 4.08
C MET A 38 -3.79 4.11 4.36
N CYS A 39 -3.95 3.28 3.33
CA CYS A 39 -4.58 1.97 3.42
C CYS A 39 -3.59 0.80 3.31
N ILE A 40 -2.57 0.90 2.45
CA ILE A 40 -1.55 -0.14 2.25
C ILE A 40 -0.15 0.50 2.21
N GLY A 41 0.84 -0.15 2.78
CA GLY A 41 2.26 0.21 2.69
C GLY A 41 3.13 -1.00 2.36
N VAL A 42 4.18 -0.80 1.56
CA VAL A 42 5.18 -1.82 1.25
C VAL A 42 6.55 -1.28 1.68
N LEU A 43 7.23 -2.04 2.54
CA LEU A 43 8.54 -1.71 3.09
C LEU A 43 9.45 -2.93 2.96
N GLY A 44 10.54 -2.82 2.19
CA GLY A 44 11.33 -4.00 1.81
C GLY A 44 10.43 -5.04 1.13
N GLU A 45 10.33 -6.24 1.71
CA GLU A 45 9.45 -7.32 1.24
C GLU A 45 8.14 -7.44 2.03
N THR A 46 7.96 -6.59 3.04
CA THR A 46 6.80 -6.62 3.94
C THR A 46 5.67 -5.76 3.38
N LEU A 47 4.46 -6.31 3.38
CA LEU A 47 3.22 -5.59 3.11
C LEU A 47 2.49 -5.32 4.43
N MET A 48 2.12 -4.06 4.65
CA MET A 48 1.29 -3.62 5.76
C MET A 48 -0.05 -3.14 5.21
N ALA A 49 -1.15 -3.61 5.77
CA ALA A 49 -2.50 -3.18 5.41
C ALA A 49 -3.24 -2.69 6.64
N ARG A 50 -3.98 -1.59 6.51
CA ARG A 50 -4.91 -1.13 7.53
C ARG A 50 -6.18 -1.95 7.41
N VAL A 51 -6.32 -2.94 8.29
CA VAL A 51 -7.47 -3.88 8.27
C VAL A 51 -8.65 -3.44 9.12
N GLY A 52 -8.46 -2.45 10.01
CA GLY A 52 -9.49 -2.04 10.98
C GLY A 52 -9.41 -2.86 12.28
N PRO A 53 -9.96 -2.34 13.39
CA PRO A 53 -9.84 -2.99 14.70
C PRO A 53 -10.54 -4.35 14.78
N GLU A 54 -11.60 -4.56 14.00
CA GLU A 54 -12.34 -5.83 13.99
C GLU A 54 -11.53 -6.99 13.37
N GLN A 55 -10.55 -6.65 12.53
CA GLN A 55 -9.66 -7.60 11.85
C GLN A 55 -8.23 -7.55 12.38
N TYR A 56 -7.95 -6.73 13.40
CA TYR A 56 -6.63 -6.63 14.01
C TYR A 56 -6.48 -7.68 15.11
N GLY A 57 -5.72 -8.76 14.82
CA GLY A 57 -5.48 -9.89 15.72
C GLY A 57 -4.11 -10.50 15.53
#